data_AF-A0A4U6VF20-F1
#
_entry.id   AF-A0A4U6VF20-F1
#
_cell.length_a   1.000
_cell.length_b   1.000
_cell.length_c   1.000
_cell.angle_alpha   90.00
_cell.angle_beta   90.00
_cell.angle_gamma   90.00
#
_symmetry.space_group_name_H-M   'P 1'
#
loop_
_entity.id
_entity.type
_entity.pdbx_description
1 polymer ?
#
loop_
_entity_poly.entity_id
_entity_poly.type
_entity_poly.pdbx_seq_one_letter_code
_entity_poly.pdbx_strand_id
1 'polypeptide(L)'
;MAAVSTFVFLLILIHRLCHNSAIDVLSPGSSLSAEQSIDVLRSQNGRFICGFYNISPNASTFFVWFSNVSERPVVWSANPLHPVYSWGSNVKLNFDGSMVLKITLVRPCEPTM
;
A
#
# COMPACT_ATOMS: atom_id res chain seq x y z
N MET A 1 19.27 -40.51 -3.52
CA MET A 1 19.39 -39.64 -2.34
C MET A 1 19.82 -38.22 -2.70
N ALA A 2 20.90 -38.02 -3.48
CA ALA A 2 21.35 -36.67 -3.88
C ALA A 2 20.31 -35.85 -4.68
N ALA A 3 19.64 -36.46 -5.66
CA ALA A 3 18.63 -35.77 -6.49
C ALA A 3 17.38 -35.31 -5.72
N VAL A 4 16.98 -36.06 -4.69
CA VAL A 4 15.86 -35.70 -3.81
C VAL A 4 16.26 -34.54 -2.90
N SER A 5 17.49 -34.58 -2.37
CA SER A 5 18.04 -33.49 -1.55
C SER A 5 18.15 -32.17 -2.33
N THR A 6 18.64 -32.22 -3.57
CA THR A 6 18.71 -31.02 -4.42
C THR A 6 17.33 -30.48 -4.78
N PHE A 7 16.35 -31.35 -5.05
CA PHE A 7 14.97 -30.93 -5.31
C PHE A 7 14.33 -30.25 -4.09
N VAL A 8 14.49 -30.82 -2.89
CA VAL A 8 13.99 -30.23 -1.64
C VAL A 8 14.67 -28.88 -1.37
N PHE A 9 15.98 -28.78 -1.59
CA PHE A 9 16.72 -27.52 -1.44
C PHE A 9 16.23 -26.44 -2.41
N LEU A 10 15.98 -26.80 -3.68
CA LEU A 10 15.41 -25.89 -4.67
C LEU A 10 14.01 -25.41 -4.28
N LEU A 11 13.15 -26.30 -3.78
CA LEU A 11 11.81 -25.93 -3.29
C LEU A 11 11.88 -24.93 -2.13
N ILE A 12 12.80 -25.13 -1.18
CA ILE A 12 13.02 -24.21 -0.05
C ILE A 12 13.53 -22.87 -0.55
N LEU A 13 14.46 -22.86 -1.51
CA LEU A 13 15.01 -21.64 -2.09
C LEU A 13 13.92 -20.85 -2.85
N ILE A 14 13.11 -21.52 -3.67
CA ILE A 14 11.97 -20.92 -4.38
C ILE A 14 10.96 -20.37 -3.37
N HIS A 15 10.63 -21.11 -2.32
CA HIS A 15 9.72 -20.64 -1.27
C HIS A 15 10.23 -19.37 -0.58
N ARG A 16 11.55 -19.29 -0.31
CA ARG A 16 12.19 -18.09 0.26
C ARG A 16 12.20 -16.92 -0.73
N LEU A 17 12.45 -17.17 -2.02
CA LEU A 17 12.44 -16.15 -3.08
C LEU A 17 11.03 -15.63 -3.37
N CYS A 18 10.01 -16.49 -3.26
CA CYS A 18 8.59 -16.11 -3.40
C CYS A 18 8.05 -15.39 -2.16
N HIS A 19 8.74 -15.47 -1.02
CA HIS A 19 8.38 -14.69 0.16
C HIS A 19 8.80 -13.23 -0.05
N ASN A 20 8.00 -12.51 -0.82
CA ASN A 20 8.15 -11.07 -1.05
C ASN A 20 8.29 -10.39 0.31
N SER A 21 9.37 -9.64 0.54
CA SER A 21 9.53 -8.91 1.80
C SER A 21 8.44 -7.84 1.83
N ALA A 22 7.46 -8.03 2.71
CA ALA A 22 6.40 -7.08 2.90
C ALA A 22 7.01 -5.80 3.49
N ILE A 23 6.83 -4.66 2.82
CA ILE A 23 7.12 -3.36 3.43
C ILE A 23 6.01 -3.12 4.45
N ASP A 24 6.28 -3.40 5.71
CA ASP A 24 5.33 -3.31 6.82
C ASP A 24 5.52 -2.02 7.64
N VAL A 25 6.60 -1.29 7.37
CA VAL A 25 6.98 -0.05 8.07
C VAL A 25 7.09 1.10 7.08
N LEU A 26 6.45 2.22 7.40
CA LEU A 26 6.69 3.50 6.76
C LEU A 26 7.77 4.25 7.54
N SER A 27 8.92 4.51 6.91
CA SER A 27 10.02 5.22 7.56
C SER A 27 9.69 6.70 7.78
N PRO A 28 10.23 7.33 8.84
CA PRO A 28 10.13 8.77 9.02
C PRO A 28 10.67 9.54 7.80
N GLY A 29 9.93 10.55 7.35
CA GLY A 29 10.22 11.31 6.14
C GLY A 29 9.58 10.75 4.87
N SER A 30 9.14 9.49 4.87
CA SER A 30 8.49 8.82 3.73
C SER A 30 6.99 9.11 3.65
N SER A 31 6.39 8.83 2.50
CA SER A 31 4.97 9.03 2.23
C SER A 31 4.39 7.90 1.39
N LEU A 32 3.08 7.69 1.51
CA LEU A 32 2.28 6.85 0.62
C LEU A 32 1.42 7.74 -0.28
N SER A 33 1.49 7.55 -1.60
CA SER A 33 0.71 8.31 -2.59
C SER A 33 -0.66 7.68 -2.86
N ALA A 34 -1.70 8.50 -3.00
CA ALA A 34 -3.02 8.04 -3.42
C ALA A 34 -3.10 7.73 -4.93
N GLU A 35 -2.16 8.25 -5.73
CA GLU A 35 -2.09 8.01 -7.17
C GLU A 35 -1.58 6.61 -7.48
N GLN A 36 -0.68 6.10 -6.65
CA GLN A 36 0.01 4.83 -6.86
C GLN A 36 -0.63 3.76 -6.00
N SER A 37 -1.57 3.01 -6.57
CA SER A 37 -2.29 1.92 -5.87
C SER A 37 -1.38 0.79 -5.34
N ILE A 38 -0.12 0.72 -5.81
CA ILE A 38 0.88 -0.23 -5.34
C ILE A 38 1.64 0.26 -4.09
N ASP A 39 1.56 1.56 -3.79
CA ASP A 39 2.24 2.23 -2.68
C ASP A 39 1.47 2.01 -1.38
N VAL A 40 1.62 0.80 -0.83
CA VAL A 40 0.89 0.31 0.34
C VAL A 40 1.82 -0.47 1.26
N LEU A 41 1.54 -0.39 2.56
CA LEU A 41 2.17 -1.25 3.55
C LEU A 41 1.45 -2.59 3.60
N ARG A 42 2.20 -3.67 3.78
CA ARG A 42 1.69 -5.03 3.94
C ARG A 42 2.18 -5.58 5.26
N SER A 43 1.28 -6.08 6.11
CA SER A 43 1.68 -6.73 7.36
C SER A 43 2.59 -7.94 7.09
N GLN A 44 3.51 -8.26 7.99
CA GLN A 44 4.46 -9.37 7.84
C GLN A 44 3.82 -10.73 7.53
N ASN A 45 2.64 -11.00 8.11
CA ASN A 45 1.89 -12.25 7.86
C ASN A 45 1.05 -12.20 6.57
N GLY A 46 1.14 -11.12 5.81
CA GLY A 46 0.42 -10.90 4.57
C GLY A 46 -1.09 -10.78 4.71
N ARG A 47 -1.65 -10.58 5.92
CA ARG A 47 -3.12 -10.57 6.16
C ARG A 47 -3.76 -9.20 5.97
N PHE A 48 -3.02 -8.14 6.27
CA PHE A 48 -3.51 -6.76 6.20
C PHE A 48 -2.70 -5.94 5.20
N ILE A 49 -3.40 -5.03 4.54
CA ILE A 49 -2.83 -3.99 3.69
C ILE A 49 -3.27 -2.64 4.27
N CYS A 50 -2.36 -1.68 4.30
CA CYS A 50 -2.60 -0.31 4.74
C CYS A 50 -2.15 0.66 3.66
N GLY A 51 -3.01 1.61 3.28
CA GLY A 51 -2.71 2.57 2.23
C GLY A 51 -3.95 3.24 1.67
N PHE A 52 -3.83 3.83 0.48
CA PHE A 52 -4.98 4.40 -0.22
C PHE A 52 -5.75 3.34 -1.01
N TYR A 53 -7.08 3.42 -0.90
CA TYR A 53 -8.03 2.60 -1.64
C TYR A 53 -8.96 3.53 -2.42
N ASN A 54 -9.06 3.32 -3.73
CA ASN A 54 -9.93 4.12 -4.59
C ASN A 54 -11.38 3.67 -4.40
N ILE A 55 -12.22 4.59 -3.91
CA ILE A 55 -13.66 4.37 -3.78
C ILE A 55 -14.42 4.87 -5.03
N SER A 56 -13.77 5.68 -5.86
CA SER A 56 -14.23 6.10 -7.18
C SER A 56 -13.01 6.46 -8.06
N PRO A 57 -13.17 6.75 -9.37
CA PRO A 57 -12.05 7.04 -10.27
C PRO A 57 -11.11 8.16 -9.79
N ASN A 58 -11.63 9.11 -9.03
CA ASN A 58 -10.92 10.30 -8.59
C ASN A 58 -10.92 10.49 -7.08
N ALA A 59 -11.48 9.53 -6.32
CA ALA A 59 -11.60 9.63 -4.88
C ALA A 59 -10.99 8.41 -4.20
N SER A 60 -10.13 8.67 -3.23
CA SER A 60 -9.45 7.63 -2.45
C SER A 60 -9.63 7.90 -0.95
N THR A 61 -9.62 6.83 -0.17
CA THR A 61 -9.60 6.91 1.29
C THR A 61 -8.44 6.07 1.81
N PHE A 62 -7.82 6.53 2.90
CA PHE A 62 -6.79 5.77 3.59
C PHE A 62 -7.43 4.71 4.49
N PHE A 63 -7.15 3.43 4.22
CA PHE A 63 -7.76 2.28 4.89
C PHE A 63 -6.71 1.29 5.39
N VAL A 64 -7.15 0.44 6.32
CA VAL A 64 -6.58 -0.88 6.57
C VAL A 64 -7.61 -1.93 6.17
N TRP A 65 -7.23 -2.89 5.34
CA TRP A 65 -8.13 -3.95 4.84
C TRP A 65 -7.45 -5.31 4.76
N PHE A 66 -8.24 -6.37 4.63
CA PHE A 66 -7.73 -7.73 4.43
C PHE A 66 -7.23 -7.95 2.99
N SER A 67 -6.04 -8.53 2.85
CA SER A 67 -5.35 -8.76 1.56
C SER A 67 -5.97 -9.86 0.68
N ASN A 68 -6.37 -10.97 1.29
CA ASN A 68 -6.56 -12.26 0.61
C ASN A 68 -8.03 -12.62 0.37
N VAL A 69 -8.91 -11.64 0.40
CA VAL A 69 -10.36 -11.80 0.20
C VAL A 69 -10.80 -10.87 -0.91
N SER A 70 -11.58 -11.38 -1.86
CA SER A 70 -12.03 -10.65 -3.05
C SER A 70 -12.72 -9.33 -2.70
N GLU A 71 -13.50 -9.33 -1.63
CA GLU A 71 -14.24 -8.17 -1.13
C GLU A 71 -13.37 -7.16 -0.36
N ARG A 72 -12.13 -7.53 0.00
CA ARG A 72 -11.18 -6.67 0.75
C ARG A 72 -11.85 -5.91 1.91
N PRO A 73 -12.49 -6.61 2.86
CA PRO A 73 -13.20 -5.96 3.95
C PRO A 73 -12.30 -4.99 4.71
N VAL A 74 -12.79 -3.76 4.85
CA VAL A 74 -12.13 -2.66 5.56
C VAL A 74 -12.31 -2.87 7.06
N VAL A 75 -11.21 -2.84 7.81
CA VAL A 75 -11.23 -2.95 9.28
C VAL A 75 -11.03 -1.60 9.96
N TRP A 76 -10.47 -0.61 9.25
CA TRP A 76 -10.25 0.73 9.79
C TRP A 76 -10.09 1.79 8.69
N SER A 77 -10.46 3.04 9.00
CA SER A 77 -10.24 4.22 8.16
C SER A 77 -9.83 5.43 8.99
N ALA A 78 -8.89 6.22 8.48
CA ALA A 78 -8.48 7.48 9.11
C ALA A 78 -9.55 8.58 9.00
N ASN A 79 -10.26 8.65 7.87
CA ASN A 79 -11.21 9.72 7.53
C ASN A 79 -12.39 9.16 6.70
N PRO A 80 -13.25 8.28 7.24
CA PRO A 80 -14.23 7.52 6.46
C PRO A 80 -15.30 8.38 5.76
N LEU A 81 -15.58 9.58 6.27
CA LEU A 81 -16.59 10.50 5.71
C LEU A 81 -15.99 11.56 4.77
N HIS A 82 -14.67 11.60 4.62
CA HIS A 82 -13.96 12.64 3.90
C HIS A 82 -12.89 12.03 2.98
N PRO A 83 -13.31 11.40 1.86
CA PRO A 83 -12.38 10.93 0.86
C PRO A 83 -11.60 12.10 0.25
N VAL A 84 -10.38 11.82 -0.21
CA VAL A 84 -9.51 12.80 -0.87
C VAL A 84 -9.48 12.56 -2.37
N TYR A 85 -9.05 13.57 -3.11
CA TYR A 85 -8.78 13.41 -4.52
C TYR A 85 -7.59 12.45 -4.70
N SER A 86 -7.71 11.45 -5.57
CA SER A 86 -6.64 10.45 -5.77
C SER A 86 -5.34 11.10 -6.25
N TRP A 87 -5.45 12.18 -7.03
CA TRP A 87 -4.30 12.92 -7.53
C TRP A 87 -3.78 13.93 -6.50
N GLY A 88 -2.46 14.05 -6.38
CA GLY A 88 -1.79 15.05 -5.55
C GLY A 88 -1.93 14.79 -4.04
N SER A 89 -2.63 13.74 -3.65
CA SER A 89 -2.83 13.39 -2.25
C SER A 89 -1.84 12.33 -1.78
N ASN A 90 -1.30 12.52 -0.58
CA ASN A 90 -0.44 11.54 0.08
C ASN A 90 -0.62 11.58 1.60
N VAL A 91 -0.26 10.49 2.27
CA VAL A 91 -0.03 10.46 3.71
C VAL A 91 1.47 10.46 3.93
N LYS A 92 1.98 11.41 4.72
CA LYS A 92 3.40 11.51 5.07
C LYS A 92 3.60 11.24 6.56
N LEU A 93 4.56 10.39 6.88
CA LEU A 93 5.11 10.31 8.23
C LEU A 93 6.26 11.33 8.33
N ASN A 94 6.09 12.35 9.14
CA ASN A 94 7.12 13.34 9.38
C ASN A 94 8.20 12.79 10.34
N PHE A 95 9.35 13.45 10.39
CA PHE A 95 10.47 13.05 11.26
C PHE A 95 10.16 13.16 12.76
N ASP A 96 9.15 13.97 13.13
CA ASP A 96 8.66 14.11 14.50
C ASP A 96 7.64 13.02 14.91
N GLY A 97 7.36 12.07 14.01
CA GLY A 97 6.39 11.00 14.22
C GLY A 97 4.94 11.39 13.91
N SER A 98 4.66 12.63 13.53
CA SER A 98 3.33 13.03 13.09
C SER A 98 2.98 12.43 11.72
N MET A 99 1.78 11.87 11.60
CA MET A 99 1.25 11.36 10.35
C MET A 99 0.22 12.35 9.81
N VAL A 100 0.47 12.90 8.62
CA VAL A 100 -0.35 13.97 8.04
C VAL A 100 -0.85 13.59 6.65
N LEU A 101 -2.13 13.84 6.41
CA LEU A 101 -2.73 13.79 5.08
C LEU A 101 -2.48 15.12 4.38
N LYS A 102 -1.79 15.09 3.24
CA LYS A 102 -1.52 16.24 2.39
C LYS A 102 -2.33 16.11 1.10
N ILE A 103 -3.02 17.19 0.73
CA ILE A 103 -3.76 17.30 -0.52
C ILE A 103 -3.12 18.41 -1.32
N THR A 104 -2.62 18.10 -2.51
CA THR A 104 -2.04 19.09 -3.42
C THR A 104 -3.01 19.35 -4.56
N LEU A 105 -3.63 20.54 -4.57
CA LEU A 105 -4.49 20.98 -5.67
C LEU A 105 -3.63 21.47 -6.84
N VAL A 106 -2.97 20.56 -7.55
CA VAL A 106 -2.35 20.89 -8.83
C VAL A 106 -3.07 20.08 -9.90
N ARG A 107 -3.99 20.75 -10.61
CA ARG A 107 -4.30 20.35 -11.98
C ARG A 107 -3.17 20.93 -12.84
N PRO A 108 -2.29 20.14 -13.46
CA PRO A 108 -1.68 20.54 -14.72
C PRO A 108 -2.83 20.81 -15.68
N CYS A 109 -2.86 22.00 -16.26
CA CYS A 109 -3.66 22.21 -17.46
C CYS A 109 -3.20 21.18 -18.49
N GLU A 110 -4.05 20.22 -18.82
CA GLU A 110 -3.84 19.37 -19.98
C GLU A 110 -3.83 20.30 -21.21
N PRO A 111 -2.74 20.37 -22.00
CA PRO A 111 -2.76 21.17 -23.20
C PRO A 111 -3.77 20.53 -24.15
N THR A 112 -4.89 21.22 -24.37
CA THR A 112 -5.81 20.90 -25.46
C THR A 112 -5.02 20.96 -26.77
N MET A 113 -5.04 19.85 -27.49
CA MET A 113 -4.49 19.69 -28.83
C MET A 113 -5.04 20.73 -29.80
#